data_AF-A0A4Y2B6J7-F1
#
_entry.id   AF-A0A4Y2B6J7-F1
#
_cell.length_a   1.000
_cell.length_b   1.000
_cell.length_c   1.000
_cell.angle_alpha   90.00
_cell.angle_beta   90.00
_cell.angle_gamma   90.00
#
_symmetry.space_group_name_H-M   'P 1'
#
loop_
_entity.id
_entity.type
_entity.pdbx_description
1 polymer ?
#
loop_
_entity_poly.entity_id
_entity_poly.type
_entity_poly.pdbx_seq_one_letter_code
_entity_poly.pdbx_strand_id
1 'polypeptide(L)'
;MDSLSRRYISNGLAVNLAKYATNSLNSPVPVNDVKKYVKSILHSKWQSQWDHKDTNKLHSIKRLIACWPSLPIRKLDAFLTTLRVGHTRFTHRHMLLGEPAPLCTACQSQMIVLHILFECPQLLPLFLYRS
;
A
#
# COMPACT_ATOMS: atom_id res chain seq x y z
N MET A 1 -20.39 28.02 53.13
CA MET A 1 -20.33 27.97 51.65
C MET A 1 -21.05 26.72 51.20
N ASP A 2 -22.26 26.91 50.67
CA ASP A 2 -23.22 25.83 50.48
C ASP A 2 -22.91 24.98 49.24
N SER A 3 -23.25 23.70 49.31
CA SER A 3 -23.02 22.70 48.26
C SER A 3 -23.65 23.10 46.91
N LEU A 4 -24.72 23.89 46.94
CA LEU A 4 -25.41 24.44 45.78
C LEU A 4 -24.58 25.48 45.02
N SER A 5 -23.86 26.37 45.72
CA SER A 5 -22.98 27.36 45.08
C SER A 5 -21.79 26.71 44.36
N ARG A 6 -21.23 25.64 44.94
CA ARG A 6 -20.14 24.87 44.29
C ARG A 6 -20.60 24.18 43.00
N ARG A 7 -21.80 23.60 42.99
CA ARG A 7 -22.39 23.00 41.77
C ARG A 7 -22.70 24.05 40.70
N TYR A 8 -23.21 25.22 41.08
CA TYR A 8 -23.51 26.29 40.13
C TYR A 8 -22.25 26.82 39.43
N ILE A 9 -21.17 27.05 40.19
CA ILE A 9 -19.87 27.47 39.64
C ILE A 9 -19.28 26.39 38.74
N SER A 10 -19.33 25.13 39.16
CA SER A 10 -18.84 23.99 38.37
C SER A 10 -19.59 23.84 37.04
N ASN A 11 -20.92 24.01 37.03
CA ASN A 11 -21.72 23.97 35.81
C ASN A 11 -21.39 25.16 34.90
N GLY A 12 -21.22 26.36 35.45
CA GLY A 12 -20.81 27.54 34.68
C GLY A 12 -19.46 27.36 34.01
N LEU A 13 -18.48 26.78 34.71
CA LEU A 13 -17.16 26.46 34.16
C LEU A 13 -17.25 25.41 33.05
N ALA A 14 -18.02 24.33 33.25
CA ALA A 14 -18.22 23.30 32.24
C ALA A 14 -18.85 23.84 30.96
N VAL A 15 -19.87 24.70 31.08
CA VAL A 15 -20.52 25.37 29.94
C VAL A 15 -19.56 26.30 29.21
N ASN A 16 -18.73 27.06 29.93
CA ASN A 16 -17.76 27.95 29.32
C ASN A 16 -16.67 27.16 28.58
N LEU A 17 -16.14 26.09 29.17
CA LEU A 17 -15.18 25.21 28.50
C LEU A 17 -15.76 24.57 27.23
N ALA A 18 -17.03 24.15 27.26
CA ALA A 18 -17.72 23.65 26.07
C ALA A 18 -17.80 24.72 24.96
N LYS A 19 -18.14 25.97 25.31
CA LYS A 19 -18.19 27.09 24.36
C LYS A 19 -16.81 27.43 23.77
N TYR A 20 -15.75 27.39 24.58
CA TYR A 20 -14.38 27.59 24.08
C TYR A 20 -13.95 26.46 23.13
N ALA A 21 -14.27 25.21 23.47
CA ALA A 21 -13.98 24.07 22.60
C ALA A 21 -14.73 24.14 21.26
N THR A 22 -16.00 24.55 21.26
CA THR A 22 -16.76 24.76 20.02
C THR A 22 -16.23 25.91 19.18
N ASN A 23 -15.80 27.01 19.81
CA ASN A 23 -15.20 28.14 19.10
C ASN A 23 -13.82 27.79 18.51
N SER A 24 -13.06 26.90 19.17
CA SER A 24 -11.80 26.36 18.64
C SER A 24 -11.99 25.49 17.38
N LEU A 25 -13.19 24.98 17.12
CA LEU A 25 -13.52 24.20 15.93
C LEU A 25 -13.92 25.08 14.74
N ASN A 26 -14.13 26.38 14.95
CA ASN A 26 -14.32 27.38 13.88
C ASN A 26 -12.96 27.78 13.28
N SER A 27 -12.15 26.78 12.91
CA SER A 27 -10.95 27.00 12.12
C SER A 27 -11.34 27.57 10.76
N PRO A 28 -10.68 28.64 10.27
CA PRO A 28 -10.91 29.15 8.92
C PRO A 28 -10.49 28.15 7.84
N VAL A 29 -9.68 27.14 8.20
CA VAL A 29 -9.29 26.05 7.30
C VAL A 29 -10.38 24.98 7.28
N PRO A 30 -10.95 24.65 6.10
CA PRO A 30 -11.92 23.58 5.97
C PRO A 30 -11.36 22.24 6.47
N VAL A 31 -12.16 21.50 7.24
CA VAL A 31 -11.80 20.17 7.78
C VAL A 31 -11.34 19.20 6.68
N ASN A 32 -11.88 19.32 5.47
CA ASN A 32 -11.47 18.49 4.34
C ASN A 32 -10.02 18.73 3.90
N ASP A 33 -9.51 19.95 4.04
CA ASP A 33 -8.13 20.28 3.67
C ASP A 33 -7.16 19.73 4.71
N VAL A 34 -7.49 19.83 6.00
CA VAL A 34 -6.74 19.15 7.08
C VAL A 34 -6.72 17.64 6.86
N LYS A 35 -7.87 17.02 6.52
CA LYS A 35 -7.95 15.59 6.20
C LYS A 35 -7.06 15.20 5.03
N LYS A 36 -7.08 15.99 3.93
CA LYS A 36 -6.22 15.75 2.76
C LYS A 36 -4.74 15.88 3.12
N TYR A 37 -4.39 16.89 3.90
CA TYR A 37 -3.01 17.11 4.34
C TYR A 37 -2.48 15.97 5.20
N VAL A 38 -3.26 15.51 6.19
CA VAL A 38 -2.89 14.35 7.02
C VAL A 38 -2.74 13.08 6.18
N LYS A 39 -3.67 12.83 5.25
CA LYS A 39 -3.56 11.70 4.30
C LYS A 39 -2.29 11.78 3.46
N SER A 40 -1.93 12.98 3.00
CA SER A 40 -0.70 13.21 2.22
C SER A 40 0.54 12.85 3.03
N ILE A 41 0.66 13.33 4.28
CA ILE A 41 1.79 12.99 5.15
C ILE A 41 1.88 11.49 5.38
N LEU A 42 0.76 10.84 5.69
CA LEU A 42 0.73 9.39 5.91
C LEU A 42 1.16 8.63 4.65
N HIS A 43 0.65 9.04 3.49
CA HIS A 43 1.00 8.45 2.20
C HIS A 43 2.49 8.62 1.88
N SER A 44 3.05 9.82 2.07
CA SER A 44 4.48 10.07 1.85
C SER A 44 5.37 9.25 2.78
N LYS A 45 4.99 9.11 4.06
CA LYS A 45 5.73 8.25 5.00
C LYS A 45 5.65 6.78 4.59
N TRP A 46 4.48 6.32 4.16
CA TRP A 46 4.32 4.96 3.69
C TRP A 46 5.14 4.70 2.44
N GLN A 47 5.09 5.61 1.46
CA GLN A 47 5.91 5.56 0.25
C GLN A 47 7.39 5.49 0.57
N SER A 48 7.87 6.37 1.47
CA SER A 48 9.27 6.34 1.91
C SER A 48 9.65 4.99 2.52
N GLN A 49 8.83 4.41 3.39
CA GLN A 49 9.11 3.07 3.94
C GLN A 49 9.14 1.97 2.87
N TRP A 50 8.30 2.11 1.84
CA TRP A 50 8.26 1.18 0.73
C TRP A 50 9.50 1.29 -0.16
N ASP A 51 9.98 2.51 -0.40
CA ASP A 51 11.19 2.76 -1.19
C ASP A 51 12.45 2.14 -0.55
N HIS A 52 12.49 2.02 0.78
CA HIS A 52 13.62 1.44 1.52
C HIS A 52 13.52 -0.09 1.71
N LYS A 53 12.53 -0.76 1.09
CA LYS A 53 12.37 -2.22 1.15
C LYS A 53 13.10 -2.91 -0.02
N ASP A 54 14.42 -2.85 0.01
CA ASP A 54 15.30 -3.34 -1.08
C ASP A 54 15.18 -4.85 -1.36
N THR A 55 14.75 -5.65 -0.38
CA THR A 55 14.60 -7.11 -0.52
C THR A 55 13.26 -7.54 -1.11
N ASN A 56 12.34 -6.60 -1.39
CA ASN A 56 11.01 -6.93 -1.86
C ASN A 56 10.95 -7.01 -3.39
N LYS A 57 10.78 -8.22 -3.93
CA LYS A 57 10.55 -8.47 -5.38
C LYS A 57 9.35 -7.70 -5.95
N LEU A 58 8.35 -7.37 -5.12
CA LEU A 58 7.19 -6.58 -5.55
C LEU A 58 7.52 -5.10 -5.75
N HIS A 59 8.55 -4.58 -5.07
CA HIS A 59 8.96 -3.18 -5.20
C HIS A 59 9.46 -2.86 -6.62
N SER A 60 10.20 -3.77 -7.25
CA SER A 60 10.66 -3.58 -8.64
C SER A 60 9.49 -3.49 -9.64
N ILE A 61 8.39 -4.17 -9.34
CA ILE A 61 7.15 -4.16 -10.15
C ILE A 61 6.26 -2.96 -9.80
N LYS A 62 6.23 -2.54 -8.53
CA LYS A 62 5.35 -1.50 -7.99
C LYS A 62 6.16 -0.49 -7.20
N ARG A 63 6.61 0.59 -7.85
CA ARG A 63 7.32 1.68 -7.16
C ARG A 63 6.40 2.55 -6.32
N LEU A 64 5.21 2.88 -6.84
CA LEU A 64 4.27 3.77 -6.15
C LEU A 64 3.22 2.99 -5.35
N ILE A 65 2.96 3.40 -4.11
CA ILE A 65 1.87 2.88 -3.28
C ILE A 65 0.54 3.52 -3.70
N ALA A 66 0.11 3.21 -4.91
CA ALA A 66 -1.21 3.56 -5.43
C ALA A 66 -2.03 2.28 -5.64
N CYS A 67 -3.36 2.40 -5.72
CA CYS A 67 -4.19 1.28 -6.16
C CYS A 67 -3.79 0.87 -7.58
N TRP A 68 -3.78 -0.45 -7.84
CA TRP A 68 -3.66 -0.91 -9.21
C TRP A 68 -4.95 -0.60 -9.97
N PRO A 69 -4.88 -0.26 -11.26
CA PRO A 69 -6.07 -0.20 -12.08
C PRO A 69 -6.67 -1.61 -12.17
N SER A 70 -7.97 -1.72 -11.89
CA SER A 70 -8.72 -2.96 -12.02
C SER A 70 -9.12 -3.17 -13.48
N LEU A 71 -9.00 -4.39 -13.98
CA LEU A 71 -9.58 -4.74 -15.27
C LEU A 71 -11.09 -5.04 -15.17
N PRO A 72 -11.88 -4.74 -16.21
CA PRO A 72 -13.32 -5.04 -16.22
C PRO A 72 -13.60 -6.55 -16.20
N ILE A 73 -12.65 -7.37 -16.65
CA ILE A 73 -12.76 -8.82 -16.68
C ILE A 73 -12.07 -9.41 -15.46
N ARG A 74 -12.86 -9.89 -14.50
CA ARG A 74 -12.39 -10.47 -13.23
C ARG A 74 -11.31 -11.54 -13.41
N LYS A 75 -11.46 -12.41 -14.43
CA LYS A 75 -10.49 -13.49 -14.70
C LYS A 75 -9.11 -12.94 -15.09
N LEU A 76 -9.06 -11.89 -15.91
CA LEU A 76 -7.81 -11.25 -16.31
C LEU A 76 -7.19 -10.48 -15.14
N ASP A 77 -8.01 -9.80 -14.34
CA ASP A 77 -7.55 -9.07 -13.15
C ASP A 77 -6.90 -9.99 -12.11
N ALA A 78 -7.54 -11.15 -11.86
CA ALA A 78 -7.00 -12.19 -10.98
C ALA A 78 -5.68 -12.78 -11.52
N PHE A 79 -5.61 -13.03 -12.83
CA PHE A 79 -4.41 -13.51 -13.48
C PHE A 79 -3.25 -12.50 -13.37
N LEU A 80 -3.50 -11.23 -13.68
CA LEU A 80 -2.51 -10.15 -13.54
C LEU A 80 -2.05 -9.96 -12.10
N THR A 81 -2.96 -10.05 -11.13
CA THR A 81 -2.61 -9.95 -9.71
C THR A 81 -1.68 -11.10 -9.31
N THR A 82 -1.98 -12.33 -9.75
CA THR A 82 -1.13 -13.50 -9.51
C THR A 82 0.26 -13.33 -10.13
N LEU A 83 0.34 -12.81 -11.36
CA LEU A 83 1.60 -12.52 -12.03
C LEU A 83 2.41 -11.45 -11.30
N ARG A 84 1.78 -10.33 -10.92
CA ARG A 84 2.44 -9.22 -10.21
C ARG A 84 3.06 -9.65 -8.88
N VAL A 85 2.38 -10.50 -8.13
CA VAL A 85 2.91 -11.01 -6.85
C VAL A 85 3.93 -12.13 -7.07
N GLY A 86 3.88 -12.80 -8.23
CA GLY A 86 4.74 -13.94 -8.52
C GLY A 86 4.24 -15.26 -7.90
N HIS A 87 2.96 -15.35 -7.57
CA HIS A 87 2.29 -16.56 -7.04
C HIS A 87 1.95 -17.57 -8.15
N THR A 88 2.86 -17.77 -9.10
CA THR A 88 2.73 -18.86 -10.06
C THR A 88 3.31 -20.15 -9.48
N ARG A 89 2.79 -21.30 -9.91
CA ARG A 89 3.34 -22.60 -9.49
C ARG A 89 4.86 -22.68 -9.73
N PHE A 90 5.34 -22.14 -10.84
CA PHE A 90 6.74 -22.23 -11.23
C PHE A 90 7.66 -21.39 -10.31
N THR A 91 7.25 -20.17 -9.98
CA THR A 91 8.06 -19.24 -9.18
C THR A 91 7.83 -19.36 -7.68
N HIS A 92 6.71 -19.95 -7.23
CA HIS A 92 6.33 -20.00 -5.81
C HIS A 92 6.40 -21.41 -5.18
N ARG A 93 6.45 -22.48 -5.98
CA ARG A 93 6.52 -23.85 -5.45
C ARG A 93 7.68 -24.06 -4.49
N HIS A 94 8.86 -23.52 -4.79
CA HIS A 94 10.03 -23.68 -3.94
C HIS A 94 9.81 -23.08 -2.55
N MET A 95 9.10 -21.95 -2.42
CA MET A 95 8.77 -21.35 -1.12
C MET A 95 7.82 -22.23 -0.31
N LEU A 96 6.84 -22.85 -0.98
CA LEU A 96 5.89 -23.76 -0.32
C LEU A 96 6.55 -25.06 0.15
N LEU A 97 7.58 -25.52 -0.55
CA LEU A 97 8.31 -26.75 -0.24
C LEU A 97 9.59 -26.52 0.58
N GLY A 98 9.99 -25.27 0.83
CA GLY A 98 11.26 -24.93 1.46
C GLY A 98 12.50 -25.27 0.60
N GLU A 99 12.32 -25.43 -0.71
CA GLU A 99 13.38 -25.74 -1.67
C GLU A 99 14.15 -24.46 -2.07
N PRO A 100 15.40 -24.58 -2.57
CA PRO A 100 16.12 -23.44 -3.12
C PRO A 100 15.37 -22.81 -4.30
N ALA A 101 15.49 -21.50 -4.45
CA ALA A 101 14.85 -20.80 -5.56
C ALA A 101 15.38 -21.34 -6.90
N PRO A 102 14.50 -21.68 -7.85
CA PRO A 102 14.94 -22.18 -9.15
C PRO A 102 15.75 -21.11 -9.88
N LEU A 103 16.79 -21.55 -10.59
CA LEU A 103 17.61 -20.70 -11.46
C LEU A 103 17.23 -20.94 -12.92
N CYS A 104 17.38 -19.91 -13.73
CA CYS A 104 17.25 -20.03 -15.17
C CYS A 104 18.40 -20.86 -15.74
N THR A 105 18.07 -21.93 -16.45
CA THR A 105 19.08 -22.81 -17.06
C THR A 105 19.92 -22.10 -18.11
N ALA A 106 19.35 -21.11 -18.80
CA ALA A 106 20.02 -20.37 -19.87
C ALA A 106 20.96 -19.26 -19.39
N CYS A 107 20.63 -18.56 -18.31
CA CYS A 107 21.38 -17.37 -17.86
C CYS A 107 21.73 -17.36 -16.37
N GLN A 108 21.38 -18.40 -15.63
CA GLN A 108 21.68 -18.60 -14.21
C GLN A 108 21.11 -17.55 -13.25
N SER A 109 20.25 -16.65 -13.73
CA SER A 109 19.51 -15.69 -12.90
C SER A 109 18.39 -16.37 -12.09
N GLN A 110 18.03 -15.78 -10.95
CA GLN A 110 16.90 -16.26 -10.15
C GLN A 110 15.59 -16.23 -10.95
N MET A 111 14.86 -17.33 -10.91
CA MET A 111 13.62 -17.46 -11.65
C MET A 111 12.47 -16.73 -10.95
N ILE A 112 12.09 -15.57 -11.49
CA ILE A 112 10.95 -14.75 -11.08
C ILE A 112 10.06 -14.40 -12.28
N VAL A 113 8.81 -13.99 -12.05
CA VAL A 113 7.88 -13.67 -13.15
C VAL A 113 8.42 -12.56 -14.05
N LEU A 114 9.07 -11.55 -13.47
CA LEU A 114 9.74 -10.48 -14.21
C LEU A 114 10.78 -11.04 -15.19
N HIS A 115 11.61 -11.97 -14.71
CA HIS A 115 12.65 -12.61 -15.50
C HIS A 115 12.08 -13.38 -16.70
N ILE A 116 11.03 -14.17 -16.45
CA ILE A 116 10.37 -15.00 -17.47
C ILE A 116 9.73 -14.14 -18.56
N LEU A 117 9.09 -13.03 -18.18
CA LEU A 117 8.29 -12.22 -19.11
C LEU A 117 9.11 -11.14 -19.82
N PHE A 118 10.17 -10.60 -19.19
CA PHE A 118 10.80 -9.36 -19.66
C PHE A 118 12.34 -9.37 -19.71
N GLU A 119 13.03 -10.24 -18.98
CA GLU A 119 14.50 -10.16 -18.89
C GLU A 119 15.23 -11.28 -19.62
N CYS A 120 14.62 -12.48 -19.74
CA CYS A 120 15.32 -13.64 -20.27
C CYS A 120 15.28 -13.67 -21.81
N PRO A 121 16.42 -13.48 -22.51
CA PRO A 121 16.47 -13.41 -23.97
C PRO A 121 16.14 -14.73 -24.67
N GLN A 122 16.19 -15.86 -23.94
CA GLN A 122 15.83 -17.18 -24.49
C GLN A 122 14.34 -17.52 -24.29
N LEU A 123 13.66 -16.87 -23.35
CA LEU A 123 12.23 -17.09 -23.09
C LEU A 123 11.35 -16.03 -23.79
N LEU A 124 11.85 -14.82 -23.96
CA LEU A 124 11.19 -13.73 -24.70
C LEU A 124 10.73 -14.12 -26.12
N PRO A 125 11.53 -14.83 -26.95
CA PRO A 125 11.13 -15.23 -28.30
C PRO A 125 9.91 -16.16 -28.32
N LEU A 126 9.68 -16.96 -27.26
CA LEU A 126 8.56 -17.90 -27.21
C LEU A 126 7.20 -17.21 -26.98
N PHE A 127 7.20 -16.01 -26.41
CA PHE A 127 5.97 -15.24 -26.15
C PHE A 127 5.62 -14.27 -27.28
N LEU A 128 6.61 -13.76 -28.02
CA LEU A 128 6.40 -12.80 -29.11
C LEU A 128 6.06 -13.45 -30.46
N TYR A 129 6.43 -14.72 -30.69
CA TYR A 129 6.17 -15.43 -31.96
C TYR A 129 4.87 -16.26 -31.98
N ARG A 130 4.02 -16.15 -30.96
CA ARG A 130 2.81 -16.97 -30.81
C ARG A 130 1.50 -16.18 -30.73
N SER A 131 1.51 -14.90 -31.14
CA SER A 131 0.34 -14.03 -31.28
C SER A 131 -0.12 -13.92 -32.74
#